data_AF-A0A059NYI1-F1
#
_entry.id   AF-A0A059NYI1-F1
#
_cell.length_a   1.000
_cell.length_b   1.000
_cell.length_c   1.000
_cell.angle_alpha   90.00
_cell.angle_beta   90.00
_cell.angle_gamma   90.00
#
_symmetry.space_group_name_H-M   'P 1'
#
loop_
_entity.id
_entity.type
_entity.pdbx_description
1 polymer ?
#
loop_
_entity_poly.entity_id
_entity_poly.type
_entity_poly.pdbx_seq_one_letter_code
_entity_poly.pdbx_strand_id
1 'polypeptide(L)' 'MKKKQEQPTRNYQSSDYGKEDFTSQGLATTHEQVNDTLTEGTFDAKIDKVDENGQLISHQGEAIKKGKKRD' A
#
# COMPACT_ATOMS: atom_id res chain seq x y z
N MET A 1 -7.87 -40.82 0.53
CA MET A 1 -8.29 -39.48 1.04
C MET A 1 -7.06 -38.59 1.12
N LYS A 2 -6.99 -37.48 0.38
CA LYS A 2 -5.87 -36.52 0.51
C LYS A 2 -6.05 -35.77 1.82
N LYS A 3 -5.06 -35.81 2.73
CA LYS A 3 -5.07 -35.01 3.96
C LYS A 3 -5.11 -33.53 3.57
N LYS A 4 -6.10 -32.80 4.10
CA LYS A 4 -6.16 -31.34 4.04
C LYS A 4 -4.99 -30.84 4.90
N GLN A 5 -3.98 -30.23 4.29
CA GLN A 5 -2.91 -29.58 5.05
C GLN A 5 -3.48 -28.30 5.65
N GLU A 6 -3.71 -28.30 6.96
CA GLU A 6 -3.92 -27.06 7.71
C GLU A 6 -2.60 -26.29 7.66
N GLN A 7 -2.59 -25.17 6.93
CA GLN A 7 -1.50 -24.22 7.01
C GLN A 7 -1.68 -23.47 8.33
N PRO A 8 -0.77 -23.61 9.31
CA PRO A 8 -0.88 -22.88 10.56
C PRO A 8 -0.84 -21.38 10.26
N THR A 9 -1.76 -20.62 10.86
CA THR A 9 -1.72 -19.17 10.83
C THR A 9 -0.40 -18.71 11.45
N ARG A 10 0.44 -18.06 10.63
CA ARG A 10 1.79 -17.62 11.01
C ARG A 10 1.82 -16.09 11.06
N ASN A 11 2.37 -15.55 12.14
CA ASN A 11 2.64 -14.13 12.27
C ASN A 11 4.04 -13.78 11.75
N TYR A 12 4.23 -12.52 11.39
CA TYR A 12 5.54 -11.97 11.04
C TYR A 12 6.58 -12.24 12.15
N GLN A 13 7.81 -12.54 11.75
CA GLN A 13 8.99 -12.62 12.61
C GLN A 13 10.13 -11.82 11.98
N SER A 14 10.99 -11.18 12.78
CA SER A 14 12.10 -10.38 12.24
C SER A 14 13.08 -11.15 11.36
N SER A 15 13.21 -12.47 11.58
CA SER A 15 14.03 -13.35 10.74
C SER A 15 13.47 -13.54 9.32
N ASP A 16 12.22 -13.14 9.06
CA ASP A 16 11.54 -13.35 7.78
C ASP A 16 12.12 -12.49 6.65
N TYR A 17 12.76 -11.36 6.98
CA TYR A 17 13.53 -10.56 6.01
C TYR A 17 14.68 -11.32 5.37
N GLY A 18 15.21 -12.36 6.03
CA GLY A 18 16.34 -13.16 5.53
C GLY A 18 15.94 -14.50 4.91
N LYS A 19 14.65 -14.80 4.78
CA LYS A 19 14.16 -16.09 4.27
C LYS A 19 13.72 -15.97 2.82
N GLU A 20 13.91 -17.05 2.05
CA GLU A 20 13.60 -17.11 0.63
C GLU A 20 12.21 -17.71 0.33
N ASP A 21 11.50 -18.25 1.32
CA ASP A 21 10.16 -18.78 1.09
C ASP A 21 9.13 -17.68 0.90
N PHE A 22 8.18 -17.92 -0.01
CA PHE A 22 7.15 -16.97 -0.42
C PHE A 22 6.37 -16.39 0.77
N THR A 23 6.00 -17.23 1.74
CA THR A 23 5.21 -16.78 2.90
C THR A 23 6.02 -15.82 3.77
N SER A 24 7.29 -16.14 4.05
CA SER A 24 8.17 -15.23 4.80
C SER A 24 8.39 -13.91 4.07
N GLN A 25 8.65 -13.95 2.76
CA GLN A 25 8.83 -12.75 1.94
C GLN A 25 7.57 -11.88 1.95
N GLY A 26 6.39 -12.47 1.78
CA GLY A 26 5.12 -11.74 1.84
C GLY A 26 4.89 -11.08 3.21
N LEU A 27 5.17 -11.79 4.30
CA LEU A 27 5.06 -11.25 5.65
C LEU A 27 6.06 -10.10 5.89
N ALA A 28 7.30 -10.24 5.44
CA ALA A 28 8.34 -9.22 5.55
C ALA A 28 7.98 -7.95 4.76
N THR A 29 7.58 -8.10 3.50
CA THR A 29 7.19 -6.98 2.62
C THR A 29 6.00 -6.21 3.17
N THR A 30 4.97 -6.90 3.65
CA THR A 30 3.79 -6.22 4.21
C THR A 30 4.08 -5.55 5.56
N HIS A 31 4.97 -6.13 6.37
CA HIS A 31 5.44 -5.49 7.59
C HIS A 31 6.20 -4.20 7.29
N GLU A 32 7.08 -4.21 6.28
CA GLU A 32 7.80 -3.02 5.80
C GLU A 32 6.84 -1.95 5.32
N GLN A 33 5.91 -2.26 4.40
CA GLN A 33 4.92 -1.29 3.89
C GLN A 33 4.10 -0.61 5.00
N VAL A 34 3.69 -1.37 6.03
CA VAL A 34 2.97 -0.82 7.18
C VAL A 34 3.86 0.08 8.02
N ASN A 35 5.11 -0.32 8.26
CA ASN A 35 6.05 0.46 9.04
C ASN A 35 6.46 1.76 8.33
N ASP A 36 6.67 1.70 7.01
CA ASP A 36 6.96 2.86 6.17
C ASP A 36 5.78 3.84 6.23
N THR A 37 4.55 3.34 6.09
CA THR A 37 3.35 4.19 6.22
C THR A 37 3.22 4.82 7.61
N LEU A 38 3.57 4.08 8.67
CA LEU A 38 3.52 4.59 10.04
C LEU A 38 4.59 5.66 10.30
N THR A 39 5.79 5.49 9.74
CA THR A 39 6.95 6.35 10.01
C THR A 39 6.99 7.56 9.10
N GLU A 40 6.75 7.36 7.81
CA GLU A 40 6.86 8.38 6.76
C GLU A 40 5.51 9.03 6.43
N GLY A 41 4.41 8.37 6.78
CA GLY A 41 3.06 8.82 6.41
C GLY A 41 2.66 8.39 4.99
N THR A 42 1.71 9.11 4.40
CA THR A 42 1.21 8.84 3.04
C THR A 42 1.51 10.00 2.10
N PHE A 43 1.90 9.70 0.85
CA PHE A 43 1.95 10.70 -0.22
C PHE A 43 0.53 11.01 -0.70
N ASP A 44 -0.09 12.06 -0.16
CA ASP A 44 -1.36 12.55 -0.68
C ASP A 44 -1.14 13.32 -1.98
N ALA A 45 -1.65 12.78 -3.09
CA ALA A 45 -1.52 13.40 -4.41
C ALA A 45 -2.35 14.68 -4.51
N LYS A 46 -1.75 15.71 -5.12
CA LYS A 46 -2.44 16.90 -5.64
C LYS A 46 -2.44 16.86 -7.15
N ILE A 47 -3.56 17.16 -7.79
CA ILE A 47 -3.71 17.19 -9.24
C ILE A 47 -3.94 18.63 -9.69
N ASP A 48 -3.17 19.07 -10.69
CA ASP A 48 -3.39 20.36 -11.33
C ASP A 48 -4.64 20.34 -12.21
N LYS A 49 -5.39 21.44 -12.20
CA LYS A 49 -6.59 21.60 -13.02
C LYS A 49 -6.24 22.29 -14.33
N VAL A 50 -6.78 21.78 -15.42
CA VAL A 50 -6.70 22.41 -16.76
C VAL A 50 -8.04 23.00 -17.17
N ASP A 51 -8.01 23.97 -18.07
CA ASP A 51 -9.19 24.54 -18.72
C ASP A 51 -9.70 23.65 -19.87
N GLU A 52 -10.76 24.09 -20.56
CA GLU A 52 -11.38 23.37 -21.68
C GLU A 52 -10.44 23.20 -22.89
N ASN A 53 -9.40 24.03 -22.99
CA ASN A 53 -8.40 23.98 -24.05
C ASN A 53 -7.15 23.19 -23.64
N GLY A 54 -7.15 22.59 -22.44
CA GLY A 54 -6.05 21.81 -21.89
C GLY A 54 -4.91 22.66 -21.31
N GLN A 55 -5.10 23.95 -21.08
CA GLN A 55 -4.10 24.83 -20.47
C GLN A 55 -4.20 24.78 -18.95
N LEU A 56 -3.07 24.79 -18.26
CA LEU A 56 -3.02 24.80 -16.79
C LEU A 56 -3.68 26.06 -16.22
N ILE A 57 -4.61 25.86 -15.29
CA ILE A 57 -5.28 26.96 -14.57
C ILE A 57 -4.41 27.46 -13.42
N SER A 58 -3.69 26.55 -12.74
CA SER A 58 -2.81 26.87 -11.61
C SER A 58 -1.80 25.75 -11.38
N HIS A 59 -0.63 26.10 -10.83
CA HIS A 59 0.42 25.17 -10.40
C HIS A 59 0.29 24.74 -8.93
N GLN A 60 -0.80 25.13 -8.26
CA GLN A 60 -0.94 24.92 -6.82
C GLN A 60 -1.57 23.57 -6.45
N GLY A 61 -2.03 22.78 -7.43
CA GLY A 61 -2.61 21.45 -7.28
C GLY A 61 -3.78 21.35 -6.30
N GLU A 62 -4.91 20.79 -6.72
CA GLU A 62 -6.00 20.50 -5.79
C GLU A 62 -5.82 19.09 -5.20
N ALA A 63 -6.03 18.94 -3.89
CA ALA A 63 -6.04 17.63 -3.26
C ALA A 63 -7.14 16.77 -3.89
N ILE A 64 -6.82 15.53 -4.25
CA ILE A 64 -7.81 14.60 -4.78
C ILE A 64 -8.84 14.34 -3.67
N LYS A 65 -10.11 14.66 -3.94
CA LYS A 65 -11.21 14.29 -3.04
C LYS A 65 -11.26 12.76 -2.95
N LYS A 66 -10.81 12.18 -1.83
CA LYS A 66 -10.98 10.75 -1.54
C LYS A 66 -12.48 10.45 -1.63
N GLY A 67 -12.88 9.74 -2.68
CA GLY A 67 -14.28 9.45 -2.97
C GLY A 67 -14.96 8.78 -1.78
N LYS A 68 -16.25 9.08 -1.59
CA LYS A 68 -17.15 8.46 -0.62
C LYS A 68 -16.88 6.96 -0.58
N LYS A 69 -16.70 6.39 0.63
CA LYS A 69 -16.57 4.94 0.79
C LYS A 69 -17.72 4.29 0.02
N ARG A 70 -17.38 3.39 -0.91
CA ARG A 70 -18.37 2.50 -1.50
C ARG A 70 -18.72 1.53 -0.37
N ASP A 71 -19.92 1.68 0.17
CA ASP A 71 -20.52 0.75 1.13
C ASP A 71 -20.69 -0.64 0.51
#